data_AF-S9TRC7-F1
#
_entry.id   AF-S9TRC7-F1
#
_cell.length_a   1.000
_cell.length_b   1.000
_cell.length_c   1.000
_cell.angle_alpha   90.00
_cell.angle_beta   90.00
_cell.angle_gamma   90.00
#
_symmetry.space_group_name_H-M   'P 1'
#
loop_
_entity.id
_entity.type
_entity.pdbx_description
1 polymer ?
#
loop_
_entity_poly.entity_id
_entity_poly.type
_entity_poly.pdbx_seq_one_letter_code
_entity_poly.pdbx_strand_id
1 'polypeptide(L)'
;MTESDIPPDERERFEAFAARVDGTNISAQTLLATDYLNHFNEIVMLIDMIPDMPDMVEDCKQWEPRSYKEHFAQSSFKDRQFAIEAYDHVPSKYRRPFEETLAQLNAVILGGVARLEEEIVGGSDPGLIAEHVKAISRAAQALMDCANAIIHGSDRAMAQVEIDSLLG
;
A
#
# COMPACT_ATOMS: atom_id res chain seq x y z
N MET A 1 25.36 -13.75 8.41
CA MET A 1 24.14 -14.29 9.07
C MET A 1 23.60 -13.14 9.89
N THR A 2 22.53 -12.49 9.43
CA THR A 2 21.99 -11.29 10.06
C THR A 2 21.46 -11.67 11.43
N GLU A 3 22.18 -11.28 12.48
CA GLU A 3 21.60 -11.15 13.81
C GLU A 3 20.36 -10.28 13.65
N SER A 4 19.20 -10.85 13.97
CA SER A 4 17.91 -10.21 13.77
C SER A 4 17.86 -8.90 14.56
N ASP A 5 17.88 -7.75 13.87
CA ASP A 5 17.65 -6.40 14.42
C ASP A 5 16.24 -6.21 15.02
N ILE A 6 15.46 -7.30 15.12
CA ILE A 6 14.20 -7.30 15.85
C ILE A 6 14.50 -7.06 17.33
N PRO A 7 13.82 -6.08 17.97
CA PRO A 7 13.93 -5.83 19.40
C PRO A 7 13.78 -7.13 20.22
N PRO A 8 14.63 -7.36 21.25
CA PRO A 8 14.59 -8.60 22.03
C PRO A 8 13.22 -8.92 22.64
N ASP A 9 12.43 -7.90 22.96
CA ASP A 9 11.08 -8.01 23.54
C ASP A 9 9.97 -8.37 22.51
N GLU A 10 10.26 -8.23 21.21
CA GLU A 10 9.40 -8.62 20.10
C GLU A 10 9.79 -10.01 19.55
N ARG A 11 11.07 -10.37 19.64
CA ARG A 11 11.66 -11.55 18.97
C ARG A 11 10.96 -12.87 19.29
N GLU A 12 10.75 -13.19 20.57
CA GLU A 12 10.14 -14.47 20.97
C GLU A 12 8.72 -14.63 20.40
N ARG A 13 7.92 -13.56 20.46
CA ARG A 13 6.55 -13.53 19.92
C ARG A 13 6.55 -13.63 18.39
N PHE A 14 7.46 -12.93 17.73
CA PHE A 14 7.64 -13.02 16.29
C PHE A 14 8.02 -14.44 15.85
N GLU A 15 9.03 -15.06 16.45
CA GLU A 15 9.50 -16.40 16.08
C GLU A 15 8.42 -17.47 16.29
N ALA A 16 7.65 -17.38 17.38
CA ALA A 16 6.53 -18.27 17.64
C ALA A 16 5.43 -18.18 16.57
N PHE A 17 5.16 -16.98 16.05
CA PHE A 17 4.19 -16.78 14.97
C PHE A 17 4.75 -17.11 13.59
N ALA A 18 6.02 -16.81 13.33
CA ALA A 18 6.72 -17.12 12.08
C ALA A 18 6.67 -18.63 11.79
N ALA A 19 6.84 -19.46 12.82
CA ALA A 19 6.70 -20.91 12.68
C ALA A 19 5.28 -21.38 12.35
N ARG A 20 4.25 -20.59 12.67
CA ARG A 20 2.84 -20.91 12.41
C ARG A 20 2.38 -20.49 11.01
N VAL A 21 3.04 -19.52 10.38
CA VAL A 21 2.68 -19.02 9.03
C VAL A 21 3.28 -19.83 7.89
N ASP A 22 4.08 -20.85 8.20
CA ASP A 22 4.62 -21.76 7.18
C ASP A 22 3.50 -22.43 6.37
N GLY A 23 3.64 -22.40 5.04
CA GLY A 23 2.63 -22.91 4.10
C GLY A 23 1.39 -22.03 3.90
N THR A 24 1.37 -20.80 4.42
CA THR A 24 0.32 -19.79 4.14
C THR A 24 0.81 -18.73 3.15
N ASN A 25 -0.09 -17.86 2.66
CA ASN A 25 0.27 -16.68 1.85
C ASN A 25 0.77 -15.49 2.70
N ILE A 26 1.16 -15.73 3.97
CA ILE A 26 1.72 -14.73 4.87
C ILE A 26 3.24 -14.94 4.93
N SER A 27 4.00 -13.86 4.83
CA SER A 27 5.47 -13.90 4.86
C SER A 27 5.97 -14.35 6.24
N ALA A 28 6.69 -15.48 6.31
CA ALA A 28 7.35 -15.91 7.55
C ALA A 28 8.46 -14.95 8.02
N GLN A 29 8.93 -14.06 7.14
CA GLN A 29 9.98 -13.08 7.47
C GLN A 29 9.44 -11.85 8.20
N THR A 30 8.17 -11.50 7.97
CA THR A 30 7.60 -10.24 8.46
C THR A 30 6.21 -10.36 9.07
N LEU A 31 5.51 -11.47 8.83
CA LEU A 31 4.11 -11.71 9.20
C LEU A 31 3.08 -10.87 8.42
N LEU A 32 3.50 -10.27 7.30
CA LEU A 32 2.63 -9.51 6.39
C LEU A 32 2.25 -10.34 5.16
N ALA A 33 1.07 -10.08 4.59
CA ALA A 33 0.56 -10.72 3.38
C ALA A 33 0.45 -9.73 2.21
N THR A 34 0.90 -10.16 1.02
CA THR A 34 0.86 -9.38 -0.23
C THR A 34 -0.55 -9.12 -0.73
N ASP A 35 -1.51 -10.00 -0.40
CA ASP A 35 -2.94 -9.82 -0.68
C ASP A 35 -3.52 -8.49 -0.14
N TYR A 36 -2.84 -7.86 0.84
CA TYR A 36 -3.20 -6.53 1.28
C TYR A 36 -3.10 -5.50 0.15
N LEU A 37 -2.09 -5.58 -0.73
CA LEU A 37 -1.86 -4.57 -1.77
C LEU A 37 -2.90 -4.59 -2.90
N ASN A 38 -3.73 -5.63 -2.98
CA ASN A 38 -4.72 -5.78 -4.05
C ASN A 38 -5.72 -4.62 -4.12
N HIS A 39 -6.17 -4.08 -2.97
CA HIS A 39 -7.11 -2.95 -3.00
C HIS A 39 -6.48 -1.64 -3.50
N PHE A 40 -5.14 -1.52 -3.48
CA PHE A 40 -4.44 -0.41 -4.10
C PHE A 40 -4.31 -0.59 -5.62
N ASN A 41 -4.02 -1.82 -6.07
CA ASN A 41 -4.04 -2.15 -7.50
C ASN A 41 -5.40 -1.83 -8.14
N GLU A 42 -6.50 -2.12 -7.42
CA GLU A 42 -7.86 -1.81 -7.87
C GLU A 42 -8.08 -0.31 -8.11
N ILE A 43 -7.71 0.56 -7.17
CA ILE A 43 -7.88 2.01 -7.35
C ILE A 43 -6.93 2.60 -8.39
N VAL A 44 -5.69 2.09 -8.49
CA VAL A 44 -4.76 2.54 -9.55
C VAL A 44 -5.31 2.21 -10.94
N MET A 45 -5.92 1.03 -11.12
CA MET A 45 -6.59 0.71 -12.40
C MET A 45 -7.74 1.67 -12.73
N LEU A 46 -8.52 2.13 -11.73
CA LEU A 46 -9.58 3.11 -11.96
C LEU A 46 -9.00 4.49 -12.34
N ILE A 47 -7.94 4.91 -11.65
CA ILE A 47 -7.23 6.17 -11.94
C ILE A 47 -6.68 6.17 -13.37
N ASP A 48 -6.09 5.07 -13.82
CA ASP A 48 -5.52 4.92 -15.17
C ASP A 48 -6.58 5.05 -16.28
N MET A 49 -7.87 4.85 -15.99
CA MET A 49 -8.96 4.98 -16.95
C MET A 49 -9.48 6.42 -17.10
N ILE A 50 -9.15 7.33 -16.17
CA ILE A 50 -9.66 8.71 -16.16
C ILE A 50 -9.39 9.48 -17.46
N PRO A 51 -8.23 9.38 -18.13
CA PRO A 51 -7.97 10.14 -19.35
C PRO A 51 -8.95 9.82 -20.50
N ASP A 52 -9.38 8.56 -20.59
CA ASP A 52 -10.34 8.10 -21.60
C ASP A 52 -11.79 8.23 -21.11
N MET A 53 -12.02 8.14 -19.79
CA MET A 53 -13.33 8.20 -19.15
C MET A 53 -13.28 9.10 -17.89
N PRO A 54 -13.38 10.43 -18.04
CA PRO A 54 -13.27 11.37 -16.92
C PRO A 54 -14.27 11.12 -15.78
N ASP A 55 -15.46 10.61 -16.09
CA ASP A 55 -16.48 10.26 -15.09
C ASP A 55 -16.02 9.18 -14.09
N MET A 56 -14.97 8.42 -14.42
CA MET A 56 -14.35 7.42 -13.54
C MET A 56 -13.78 8.03 -12.24
N VAL A 57 -13.56 9.35 -12.21
CA VAL A 57 -13.15 10.05 -10.99
C VAL A 57 -14.19 9.89 -9.86
N GLU A 58 -15.48 9.77 -10.17
CA GLU A 58 -16.53 9.56 -9.17
C GLU A 58 -16.47 8.17 -8.52
N ASP A 59 -16.03 7.15 -9.26
CA ASP A 59 -15.79 5.82 -8.71
C ASP A 59 -14.51 5.81 -7.86
N CYS A 60 -13.47 6.55 -8.29
CA CYS A 60 -12.26 6.73 -7.50
C CYS A 60 -12.53 7.42 -6.15
N LYS A 61 -13.47 8.37 -6.11
CA LYS A 61 -13.89 9.07 -4.88
C LYS A 61 -14.64 8.19 -3.89
N GLN A 62 -15.22 7.08 -4.34
CA GLN A 62 -15.87 6.10 -3.46
C GLN A 62 -14.88 5.15 -2.81
N TRP A 63 -13.63 5.11 -3.31
CA TRP A 63 -12.58 4.34 -2.68
C TRP A 63 -12.12 5.02 -1.39
N GLU A 64 -12.02 4.24 -0.33
CA GLU A 64 -11.53 4.70 0.97
C GLU A 64 -10.35 3.81 1.41
N PRO A 65 -9.29 4.41 2.00
CA PRO A 65 -8.22 3.64 2.63
C PRO A 65 -8.77 2.70 3.68
N ARG A 66 -8.26 1.47 3.69
CA ARG A 66 -8.57 0.48 4.73
C ARG A 66 -7.29 0.13 5.47
N SER A 67 -7.36 0.02 6.79
CA SER A 67 -6.24 -0.54 7.54
C SER A 67 -6.01 -2.01 7.14
N TYR A 68 -4.81 -2.52 7.43
CA TYR A 68 -4.46 -3.92 7.19
C TYR A 68 -5.51 -4.90 7.74
N LYS A 69 -5.94 -4.69 8.98
CA LYS A 69 -6.93 -5.56 9.63
C LYS A 69 -8.32 -5.41 9.02
N GLU A 70 -8.74 -4.20 8.67
CA GLU A 70 -10.05 -3.95 8.04
C GLU A 70 -10.14 -4.59 6.66
N HIS A 71 -9.08 -4.47 5.84
CA HIS A 71 -9.00 -5.11 4.54
C HIS A 71 -9.22 -6.62 4.66
N PHE A 72 -8.46 -7.29 5.52
CA PHE A 72 -8.61 -8.74 5.70
C PHE A 72 -9.93 -9.13 6.35
N ALA A 73 -10.50 -8.31 7.24
CA ALA A 73 -11.80 -8.61 7.85
C ALA A 73 -12.93 -8.69 6.80
N GLN A 74 -12.79 -7.94 5.70
CA GLN A 74 -13.78 -7.85 4.63
C GLN A 74 -13.42 -8.66 3.38
N SER A 75 -12.19 -9.21 3.28
CA SER A 75 -11.73 -9.90 2.08
C SER A 75 -12.14 -11.38 2.02
N SER A 76 -12.06 -11.95 0.81
CA SER A 76 -12.20 -13.38 0.54
C SER A 76 -10.91 -14.18 0.78
N PHE A 77 -9.86 -13.54 1.32
CA PHE A 77 -8.58 -14.17 1.59
C PHE A 77 -8.74 -15.34 2.56
N LYS A 78 -8.23 -16.52 2.16
CA LYS A 78 -8.42 -17.79 2.86
C LYS A 78 -7.97 -17.73 4.32
N ASP A 79 -6.82 -17.12 4.56
CA ASP A 79 -6.18 -17.06 5.88
C ASP A 79 -6.41 -15.70 6.57
N ARG A 80 -7.51 -14.99 6.27
CA ARG A 80 -7.76 -13.62 6.74
C ARG A 80 -7.71 -13.42 8.25
N GLN A 81 -8.30 -14.33 9.04
CA GLN A 81 -8.26 -14.21 10.50
C GLN A 81 -6.84 -14.37 11.01
N PHE A 82 -6.07 -15.23 10.35
CA PHE A 82 -4.70 -15.49 10.72
C PHE A 82 -3.78 -14.34 10.30
N ALA A 83 -4.02 -13.70 9.15
CA ALA A 83 -3.32 -12.45 8.77
C ALA A 83 -3.61 -11.32 9.76
N ILE A 84 -4.86 -11.18 10.23
CA ILE A 84 -5.24 -10.18 11.24
C ILE A 84 -4.50 -10.43 12.57
N GLU A 85 -4.45 -11.69 13.02
CA GLU A 85 -3.74 -12.10 14.24
C GLU A 85 -2.23 -11.88 14.09
N ALA A 86 -1.64 -12.34 12.99
CA ALA A 86 -0.22 -12.24 12.71
C ALA A 86 0.26 -10.78 12.64
N TYR A 87 -0.60 -9.86 12.20
CA TYR A 87 -0.29 -8.43 12.17
C TYR A 87 0.10 -7.84 13.54
N ASP A 88 -0.49 -8.34 14.64
CA ASP A 88 -0.16 -7.90 16.00
C ASP A 88 1.24 -8.34 16.46
N HIS A 89 1.85 -9.27 15.71
CA HIS A 89 3.18 -9.84 15.99
C HIS A 89 4.24 -9.38 14.98
N VAL A 90 3.87 -8.53 14.01
CA VAL A 90 4.82 -7.95 13.05
C VAL A 90 5.85 -7.11 13.82
N PRO A 91 7.15 -7.41 13.69
CA PRO A 91 8.20 -6.63 14.33
C PRO A 91 8.12 -5.15 13.94
N SER A 92 8.37 -4.25 14.90
CA SER A 92 8.31 -2.81 14.67
C SER A 92 9.26 -2.34 13.56
N LYS A 93 10.38 -3.05 13.37
CA LYS A 93 11.34 -2.87 12.27
C LYS A 93 10.69 -2.96 10.88
N TYR A 94 9.66 -3.78 10.70
CA TYR A 94 8.91 -3.90 9.44
C TYR A 94 7.59 -3.14 9.49
N ARG A 95 6.90 -3.19 10.63
CA ARG A 95 5.59 -2.57 10.79
C ARG A 95 5.63 -1.06 10.59
N ARG A 96 6.62 -0.36 11.17
CA ARG A 96 6.74 1.10 11.06
C ARG A 96 6.97 1.56 9.62
N PRO A 97 8.02 1.09 8.90
CA PRO A 97 8.19 1.50 7.51
C PRO A 97 7.02 1.06 6.62
N PHE A 98 6.37 -0.07 6.92
CA PHE A 98 5.16 -0.46 6.20
C PHE A 98 4.03 0.55 6.40
N GLU A 99 3.65 0.86 7.65
CA GLU A 99 2.61 1.84 7.98
C GLU A 99 2.94 3.23 7.41
N GLU A 100 4.21 3.64 7.41
CA GLU A 100 4.69 4.89 6.78
C GLU A 100 4.47 4.87 5.27
N THR A 101 4.89 3.82 4.57
CA THR A 101 4.67 3.65 3.12
C THR A 101 3.18 3.64 2.77
N LEU A 102 2.32 3.03 3.62
CA LEU A 102 0.88 3.03 3.41
C LEU A 102 0.27 4.42 3.59
N ALA A 103 0.73 5.18 4.59
CA ALA A 103 0.28 6.55 4.78
C ALA A 103 0.65 7.44 3.57
N GLN A 104 1.86 7.26 3.02
CA GLN A 104 2.30 7.93 1.80
C GLN A 104 1.45 7.53 0.59
N LEU A 105 1.18 6.24 0.40
CA LEU A 105 0.38 5.73 -0.70
C LEU A 105 -1.06 6.27 -0.66
N ASN A 106 -1.68 6.25 0.53
CA ASN A 106 -3.00 6.84 0.76
C ASN A 106 -3.01 8.34 0.43
N ALA A 107 -1.97 9.08 0.84
CA ALA A 107 -1.88 10.51 0.56
C ALA A 107 -1.75 10.80 -0.95
N VAL A 108 -0.93 10.01 -1.67
CA VAL A 108 -0.77 10.12 -3.14
C VAL A 108 -2.10 9.86 -3.85
N ILE A 109 -2.80 8.79 -3.48
CA ILE A 109 -4.07 8.42 -4.12
C ILE A 109 -5.15 9.46 -3.83
N LEU A 110 -5.40 9.78 -2.55
CA LEU A 110 -6.47 10.71 -2.17
C LEU A 110 -6.21 12.13 -2.69
N GLY A 111 -4.97 12.61 -2.56
CA GLY A 111 -4.58 13.93 -3.08
C GLY A 111 -4.62 13.98 -4.61
N GLY A 112 -4.22 12.90 -5.27
CA GLY A 112 -4.29 12.76 -6.72
C GLY A 112 -5.72 12.78 -7.24
N VAL A 113 -6.62 11.99 -6.65
CA VAL A 113 -8.05 11.94 -7.03
C VAL A 113 -8.72 13.29 -6.84
N ALA A 114 -8.49 13.96 -5.70
CA ALA A 114 -9.05 15.30 -5.45
C ALA A 114 -8.57 16.34 -6.48
N ARG A 115 -7.28 16.31 -6.82
CA ARG A 115 -6.72 17.20 -7.85
C ARG A 115 -7.28 16.91 -9.24
N LEU A 116 -7.40 15.64 -9.62
CA LEU A 116 -7.98 15.25 -10.91
C LEU A 116 -9.43 15.69 -11.01
N GLU A 117 -10.22 15.57 -9.94
CA GLU A 117 -11.59 16.11 -9.89
C GLU A 117 -11.62 17.61 -10.17
N GLU A 118 -10.78 18.39 -9.48
CA GLU A 118 -10.69 19.84 -9.69
C GLU A 118 -10.31 20.19 -11.14
N GLU A 119 -9.38 19.44 -11.75
CA GLU A 119 -8.95 19.64 -13.12
C GLU A 119 -10.04 19.28 -14.14
N ILE A 120 -10.78 18.20 -13.91
CA ILE A 120 -11.90 17.78 -14.77
C ILE A 120 -13.04 18.80 -14.70
N VAL A 121 -13.44 19.21 -13.50
CA VAL A 121 -14.50 20.22 -13.28
C VAL A 121 -14.08 21.59 -13.83
N GLY A 122 -12.79 21.93 -13.69
CA GLY A 122 -12.20 23.17 -14.22
C GLY A 122 -12.04 23.20 -15.73
N GLY A 123 -12.24 22.06 -16.43
CA GLY A 123 -12.05 21.96 -17.87
C GLY A 123 -10.59 22.07 -18.30
N SER A 124 -9.67 21.55 -17.50
CA SER A 124 -8.24 21.45 -17.83
C SER A 124 -8.01 20.68 -19.13
N ASP A 125 -6.86 20.95 -19.76
CA ASP A 125 -6.47 20.24 -20.99
C ASP A 125 -6.38 18.72 -20.76
N PRO A 126 -6.97 17.87 -21.62
CA PRO A 126 -6.93 16.42 -21.46
C PRO A 126 -5.51 15.83 -21.44
N GLY A 127 -4.55 16.46 -22.14
CA GLY A 127 -3.15 16.07 -22.10
C GLY A 127 -2.52 16.31 -20.73
N LEU A 128 -2.85 17.42 -20.07
CA LEU A 128 -2.40 17.70 -18.69
C LEU A 128 -2.99 16.69 -17.70
N ILE A 129 -4.28 16.38 -17.81
CA ILE A 129 -4.95 15.36 -16.97
C ILE A 129 -4.25 14.01 -17.15
N ALA A 130 -3.97 13.61 -18.40
CA ALA A 130 -3.27 12.35 -18.70
C ALA A 130 -1.86 12.30 -18.11
N GLU A 131 -1.11 13.39 -18.09
CA GLU A 131 0.21 13.44 -17.46
C GLU A 131 0.12 13.36 -15.94
N HIS A 132 -0.86 14.01 -15.30
CA HIS A 132 -1.05 13.90 -13.85
C HIS A 132 -1.51 12.49 -13.44
N VAL A 133 -2.41 11.86 -14.19
CA VAL A 133 -2.79 10.45 -13.99
C VAL A 133 -1.54 9.56 -14.01
N LYS A 134 -0.67 9.69 -15.04
CA LYS A 134 0.58 8.93 -15.11
C LYS A 134 1.50 9.21 -13.93
N ALA A 135 1.61 10.45 -13.46
CA ALA A 135 2.43 10.79 -12.30
C ALA A 135 1.93 10.12 -11.02
N ILE A 136 0.61 10.17 -10.78
CA ILE A 136 -0.04 9.51 -9.64
C ILE A 136 0.18 8.00 -9.71
N SER A 137 -0.11 7.36 -10.84
CA SER A 137 0.05 5.90 -11.01
C SER A 137 1.50 5.45 -10.85
N ARG A 138 2.48 6.22 -11.36
CA ARG A 138 3.91 5.94 -11.15
C ARG A 138 4.31 6.04 -9.67
N ALA A 139 3.89 7.09 -8.98
CA ALA A 139 4.15 7.26 -7.56
C ALA A 139 3.51 6.14 -6.71
N ALA A 140 2.25 5.81 -7.02
CA ALA A 140 1.53 4.72 -6.36
C ALA A 140 2.22 3.37 -6.59
N GLN A 141 2.63 3.05 -7.82
CA GLN A 141 3.34 1.81 -8.13
C GLN A 141 4.67 1.71 -7.40
N ALA A 142 5.46 2.79 -7.34
CA ALA A 142 6.72 2.80 -6.60
C ALA A 142 6.52 2.54 -5.10
N LEU A 143 5.47 3.12 -4.51
CA LEU A 143 5.11 2.90 -3.11
C LEU A 143 4.58 1.48 -2.86
N MET A 144 3.80 0.92 -3.79
CA MET A 144 3.37 -0.48 -3.73
C MET A 144 4.55 -1.45 -3.83
N ASP A 145 5.53 -1.16 -4.70
CA ASP A 145 6.76 -1.94 -4.81
C ASP A 145 7.60 -1.86 -3.53
N CYS A 146 7.69 -0.69 -2.90
CA CYS A 146 8.30 -0.50 -1.59
C CYS A 146 7.58 -1.31 -0.50
N ALA A 147 6.25 -1.23 -0.44
CA ALA A 147 5.45 -1.99 0.51
C ALA A 147 5.65 -3.51 0.31
N ASN A 148 5.70 -3.97 -0.94
CA ASN A 148 5.97 -5.36 -1.27
C ASN A 148 7.38 -5.80 -0.86
N ALA A 149 8.39 -4.94 -1.04
CA ALA A 149 9.74 -5.18 -0.54
C ALA A 149 9.78 -5.29 0.99
N ILE A 150 9.00 -4.48 1.71
CA ILE A 150 8.87 -4.57 3.18
C ILE A 150 8.19 -5.87 3.59
N ILE A 151 7.14 -6.31 2.90
CA ILE A 151 6.50 -7.62 3.13
C ILE A 151 7.52 -8.77 3.01
N HIS A 152 8.52 -8.61 2.13
CA HIS A 152 9.61 -9.55 1.92
C HIS A 152 10.92 -9.20 2.68
N GLY A 153 10.85 -8.39 3.74
CA GLY A 153 11.94 -8.21 4.70
C GLY A 153 12.79 -6.94 4.54
N SER A 154 12.40 -6.00 3.68
CA SER A 154 12.97 -4.64 3.70
C SER A 154 12.53 -3.89 4.96
N ASP A 155 13.41 -3.06 5.51
CA ASP A 155 13.20 -2.26 6.73
C ASP A 155 13.14 -0.76 6.47
N ARG A 156 12.92 -0.35 5.21
CA ARG A 156 12.94 1.05 4.79
C ARG A 156 11.68 1.43 4.02
N ALA A 157 11.08 2.53 4.43
CA ALA A 157 10.10 3.27 3.64
C ALA A 157 10.79 4.16 2.60
N MET A 158 10.05 4.56 1.57
CA MET A 158 10.52 5.56 0.61
C MET A 158 10.61 6.95 1.25
N ALA A 159 11.64 7.73 0.90
CA ALA A 159 11.75 9.10 1.38
C ALA A 159 10.78 10.03 0.63
N GLN A 160 10.28 11.07 1.32
CA GLN A 160 9.34 12.04 0.72
C GLN A 160 9.91 12.71 -0.54
N VAL A 161 11.21 13.00 -0.57
CA VAL A 161 11.87 13.60 -1.75
C VAL A 161 11.80 12.70 -2.99
N GLU A 162 11.79 11.38 -2.81
CA GLU A 162 11.67 10.42 -3.91
C GLU A 162 10.24 10.44 -4.46
N ILE A 163 9.25 10.52 -3.57
CA ILE A 163 7.82 10.65 -3.95
C ILE A 163 7.59 11.97 -4.69
N ASP A 164 8.07 13.09 -4.15
CA ASP A 164 7.92 14.41 -4.76
C ASP A 164 8.53 14.45 -6.17
N SER A 165 9.64 13.74 -6.38
CA SER A 165 10.29 13.63 -7.69
C SER A 165 9.48 12.82 -8.71
N LEU A 166 8.55 11.97 -8.26
CA LEU A 166 7.64 11.20 -9.13
C LEU A 166 6.37 12.00 -9.48
N LEU A 167 6.00 12.96 -8.63
CA LEU A 167 4.82 13.81 -8.77
C LEU A 167 5.09 15.14 -9.49
N GLY A 168 6.34 15.60 -9.54
CA GLY A 168 6.78 16.83 -10.21
C GLY A 168 7.19 16.61 -11.66
#